data_AF-A0A2D5LJ92-F1
#
_entry.id   AF-A0A2D5LJ92-F1
#
_cell.length_a   1.000
_cell.length_b   1.000
_cell.length_c   1.000
_cell.angle_alpha   90.00
_cell.angle_beta   90.00
_cell.angle_gamma   90.00
#
_symmetry.space_group_name_H-M   'P 1'
#
loop_
_entity.id
_entity.type
_entity.pdbx_description
1 polymer ?
#
loop_
_entity_poly.entity_id
_entity_poly.type
_entity_poly.pdbx_seq_one_letter_code
_entity_poly.pdbx_strand_id
1 'polypeptide(L)'
;MVQKIRVAIIEDNATARATIRSHLITMGNLEVASFSTGSELKNVLRKQHFELLIFDFHLGQRRNGVEWVQALRQADFIRPSTGIIFLTADRMPQTIGQIIDIHPDLLLLKPYTINSLQRGLNHYLEYREQASKALMYLDDGYCDRAISQVQQQLQAPLSARLRSDLEKLQARLLLQVHQYAEALDIYQRVLQQSDKVLWAQWGKLKCQFLMGNWPDCQESLDAMLDTLLTRDKAFEWLACLSFEQAAYEKTEYYLDHIQDSELSLPATRLKTMTYQKQNRVLESIDLLQKKREYNRSTKERFDEFTFELAEFYLSIAQNSPMNNRGESLTQARKLAGVAARSQGDSLVRQRHDYLLAYSYVLEDQGEKARSLTQREHMQIFNRSSANTLITAARVFSALGNETQALYLLDMAKVKSELGEMPAEQQTLQSRLINAEKESGLAHSRADVFNEQGQQLFVKEDYQEALAAFYYALQLRPSLPAIALNMLQTLLVEQQSSYRSVLLNDLVQQIHHSELSETNQQRFARLQKKYPQISEVMMAATHANAANPVTPP
;
A
#
# COMPACT_ATOMS: atom_id res chain seq x y z
N MET A 1 -26.33 -0.27 -32.37
CA MET A 1 -26.68 0.67 -31.27
C MET A 1 -25.40 0.98 -30.52
N VAL A 2 -25.00 2.25 -30.41
CA VAL A 2 -23.83 2.63 -29.59
C VAL A 2 -24.15 2.30 -28.14
N GLN A 3 -23.33 1.45 -27.51
CA GLN A 3 -23.53 1.07 -26.12
C GLN A 3 -23.39 2.30 -25.23
N LYS A 4 -24.41 2.59 -24.41
CA LYS A 4 -24.37 3.75 -23.50
C LYS A 4 -23.35 3.51 -22.40
N ILE A 5 -22.57 4.54 -22.08
CA ILE A 5 -21.61 4.50 -20.97
C ILE A 5 -22.38 4.70 -19.67
N ARG A 6 -22.24 3.77 -18.73
CA ARG A 6 -22.92 3.84 -17.43
C ARG A 6 -22.09 4.68 -16.48
N VAL A 7 -22.72 5.72 -15.96
CA VAL A 7 -22.11 6.70 -15.07
C VAL A 7 -22.81 6.68 -13.73
N ALA A 8 -22.05 6.55 -12.65
CA ALA A 8 -22.56 6.73 -11.29
C ALA A 8 -22.12 8.09 -10.74
N ILE A 9 -23.07 8.88 -10.25
CA ILE A 9 -22.80 10.09 -9.48
C ILE A 9 -22.93 9.76 -8.00
N ILE A 10 -21.93 10.15 -7.21
CA ILE A 10 -21.92 10.01 -5.76
C ILE A 10 -21.69 11.39 -5.18
N GLU A 11 -22.73 11.94 -4.56
CA GLU A 11 -22.79 13.31 -4.07
C GLU A 11 -23.82 13.33 -2.94
N ASP A 12 -23.49 13.86 -1.77
CA ASP A 12 -24.39 13.83 -0.61
C ASP A 12 -25.51 14.88 -0.76
N ASN A 13 -25.18 16.03 -1.34
CA ASN A 13 -26.10 17.14 -1.54
C ASN A 13 -27.08 16.85 -2.68
N ALA A 14 -28.38 16.79 -2.36
CA ALA A 14 -29.44 16.46 -3.31
C ALA A 14 -29.55 17.45 -4.48
N THR A 15 -29.34 18.75 -4.25
CA THR A 15 -29.44 19.77 -5.30
C THR A 15 -28.24 19.71 -6.23
N ALA A 16 -27.03 19.56 -5.69
CA ALA A 16 -25.81 19.35 -6.47
C ALA A 16 -25.91 18.07 -7.32
N ARG A 17 -26.36 16.97 -6.72
CA ARG A 17 -26.56 15.67 -7.40
C ARG A 17 -27.56 15.76 -8.55
N ALA A 18 -28.69 16.43 -8.34
CA ALA A 18 -29.70 16.66 -9.38
C ALA A 18 -29.15 17.53 -10.53
N THR A 19 -28.35 18.55 -10.20
CA THR A 19 -27.72 19.46 -11.17
C THR A 19 -26.68 18.74 -12.02
N ILE A 20 -25.81 17.92 -11.41
CA ILE A 20 -24.84 17.10 -12.16
C ILE A 20 -25.59 16.14 -13.08
N ARG A 21 -26.63 15.47 -12.56
CA ARG A 21 -27.44 14.51 -13.33
C ARG A 21 -28.09 15.17 -14.56
N SER A 22 -28.69 16.35 -14.43
CA SER A 22 -29.33 17.04 -15.56
C SER A 22 -28.32 17.43 -16.64
N HIS A 23 -27.13 17.91 -16.23
CA HIS A 23 -26.06 18.24 -17.16
C HIS A 23 -25.56 17.01 -17.93
N LEU A 24 -25.35 15.87 -17.24
CA LEU A 24 -24.89 14.63 -17.90
C LEU A 24 -25.93 14.05 -18.87
N ILE A 25 -27.22 14.08 -18.52
CA ILE A 25 -28.29 13.58 -19.40
C ILE A 25 -28.33 14.36 -20.71
N THR A 26 -28.04 15.67 -20.66
CA THR A 26 -28.04 16.55 -21.84
C THR A 26 -26.92 16.21 -22.83
N MET A 27 -25.84 15.57 -22.39
CA MET A 27 -24.70 15.21 -23.26
C MET A 27 -24.99 14.04 -24.21
N GLY A 28 -26.06 13.26 -23.97
CA GLY A 28 -26.39 12.09 -24.78
C GLY A 28 -25.44 10.90 -24.53
N ASN A 29 -25.84 9.69 -24.95
CA ASN A 29 -25.03 8.46 -24.86
C ASN A 29 -24.57 8.00 -23.45
N LEU A 30 -25.10 8.60 -22.38
CA LEU A 30 -24.83 8.22 -20.99
C LEU A 30 -26.06 7.57 -20.33
N GLU A 31 -25.84 6.55 -19.52
CA GLU A 31 -26.83 6.01 -18.59
C GLU A 31 -26.44 6.42 -17.17
N VAL A 32 -27.18 7.38 -16.59
CA VAL A 32 -26.79 8.03 -15.34
C VAL A 32 -27.55 7.44 -14.15
N ALA A 33 -26.81 6.85 -13.21
CA ALA A 33 -27.28 6.50 -11.87
C ALA A 33 -26.79 7.54 -10.85
N SER A 34 -27.54 7.73 -9.76
CA SER A 34 -27.22 8.75 -8.76
C SER A 34 -27.39 8.17 -7.36
N PHE A 35 -26.37 8.33 -6.53
CA PHE A 35 -26.27 7.79 -5.18
C PHE A 35 -25.98 8.90 -4.19
N SER A 36 -26.56 8.80 -3.00
CA SER A 36 -26.33 9.77 -1.92
C SER A 36 -25.10 9.41 -1.08
N THR A 37 -24.69 8.15 -1.09
CA THR A 37 -23.56 7.64 -0.29
C THR A 37 -22.75 6.59 -1.04
N GLY A 38 -21.48 6.42 -0.69
CA GLY A 38 -20.64 5.35 -1.25
C GLY A 38 -21.11 3.94 -0.85
N SER A 39 -21.81 3.80 0.29
CA SER A 39 -22.41 2.53 0.72
C SER A 39 -23.56 2.08 -0.20
N GLU A 40 -24.37 3.02 -0.71
CA GLU A 40 -25.37 2.72 -1.74
C GLU A 40 -24.72 2.26 -3.04
N LEU A 41 -23.67 2.97 -3.48
CA LEU A 41 -22.89 2.57 -4.65
C LEU A 41 -22.33 1.16 -4.49
N LYS A 42 -21.69 0.84 -3.34
CA LYS A 42 -21.13 -0.49 -3.05
C LYS A 42 -22.19 -1.60 -3.18
N ASN A 43 -23.41 -1.34 -2.73
CA ASN A 43 -24.51 -2.30 -2.84
C ASN A 43 -24.92 -2.57 -4.30
N VAL A 44 -24.91 -1.53 -5.14
CA VAL A 44 -25.21 -1.68 -6.58
C VAL A 44 -24.05 -2.31 -7.35
N LEU A 45 -22.80 -2.00 -6.98
CA LEU A 45 -21.59 -2.60 -7.57
C LEU A 45 -21.51 -4.12 -7.38
N ARG A 46 -22.29 -4.70 -6.45
CA ARG A 46 -22.45 -6.15 -6.34
C ARG A 46 -23.23 -6.78 -7.50
N LYS A 47 -24.05 -5.99 -8.21
CA LYS A 47 -24.97 -6.48 -9.26
C LYS A 47 -24.65 -5.90 -10.64
N GLN A 48 -24.06 -4.71 -10.70
CA GLN A 48 -23.84 -3.96 -11.94
C GLN A 48 -22.51 -3.21 -11.88
N HIS A 49 -21.81 -3.13 -13.02
CA HIS A 49 -20.60 -2.33 -13.17
C HIS A 49 -20.90 -0.96 -13.79
N PHE A 50 -20.01 0.00 -13.53
CA PHE A 50 -20.01 1.33 -14.13
C PHE A 50 -18.67 1.58 -14.82
N GLU A 51 -18.72 2.22 -15.98
CA GLU A 51 -17.53 2.64 -16.73
C GLU A 51 -16.94 3.94 -16.16
N LEU A 52 -17.77 4.77 -15.51
CA LEU A 52 -17.37 6.07 -14.96
C LEU A 52 -18.03 6.32 -13.59
N LEU A 53 -17.22 6.71 -12.61
CA LEU A 53 -17.67 7.15 -11.30
C LEU A 53 -17.31 8.62 -11.09
N ILE A 54 -18.29 9.43 -10.69
CA ILE A 54 -18.13 10.85 -10.38
C ILE A 54 -18.36 11.04 -8.89
N PHE A 55 -17.30 11.35 -8.16
CA PHE A 55 -17.30 11.52 -6.71
C PHE A 55 -17.26 13.02 -6.34
N ASP A 56 -18.09 13.44 -5.41
CA ASP A 56 -17.73 14.57 -4.54
C ASP A 56 -16.67 14.12 -3.53
N PHE A 57 -15.81 15.05 -3.10
CA PHE A 57 -14.83 14.73 -2.06
C PHE A 57 -15.51 14.51 -0.70
N HIS A 58 -16.47 15.36 -0.36
CA HIS A 58 -17.19 15.35 0.91
C HIS A 58 -18.49 14.54 0.81
N LEU A 59 -18.40 13.22 0.86
CA LEU A 59 -19.57 12.33 0.87
C LEU A 59 -20.22 12.19 2.24
N GLY A 60 -20.51 13.34 2.85
CA GLY A 60 -20.99 13.44 4.22
C GLY A 60 -19.95 13.01 5.24
N GLN A 61 -20.42 12.61 6.42
CA GLN A 61 -19.56 12.39 7.57
C GLN A 61 -18.74 11.09 7.49
N ARG A 62 -19.06 10.14 6.60
CA ARG A 62 -18.64 8.71 6.67
C ARG A 62 -17.21 8.41 6.22
N ARG A 63 -16.95 8.58 4.93
CA ARG A 63 -15.67 8.40 4.24
C ARG A 63 -15.64 9.43 3.12
N ASN A 64 -14.49 10.03 2.88
CA ASN A 64 -14.36 10.93 1.74
C ASN A 64 -14.35 10.14 0.42
N GLY A 65 -14.50 10.83 -0.72
CA GLY A 65 -14.53 10.17 -2.02
C GLY A 65 -13.25 9.37 -2.32
N VAL A 66 -12.09 9.84 -1.85
CA VAL A 66 -10.79 9.18 -2.06
C VAL A 66 -10.73 7.84 -1.33
N GLU A 67 -11.10 7.80 -0.06
CA GLU A 67 -11.20 6.58 0.76
C GLU A 67 -12.18 5.56 0.16
N TRP A 68 -13.29 6.03 -0.44
CA TRP A 68 -14.22 5.16 -1.15
C TRP A 68 -13.62 4.54 -2.40
N VAL A 69 -12.94 5.32 -3.24
CA VAL A 69 -12.27 4.81 -4.45
C VAL A 69 -11.24 3.75 -4.07
N GLN A 70 -10.41 4.01 -3.07
CA GLN A 70 -9.40 3.06 -2.58
C GLN A 70 -10.05 1.76 -2.06
N ALA A 71 -11.06 1.87 -1.19
CA ALA A 71 -11.75 0.71 -0.65
C ALA A 71 -12.46 -0.13 -1.73
N LEU A 72 -13.01 0.51 -2.76
CA LEU A 72 -13.67 -0.17 -3.87
C LEU A 72 -12.66 -0.84 -4.82
N ARG A 73 -11.49 -0.24 -5.05
CA ARG A 73 -10.39 -0.85 -5.81
C ARG A 73 -9.83 -2.07 -5.08
N GLN A 74 -9.44 -1.92 -3.81
CA GLN A 74 -8.84 -3.00 -3.01
C GLN A 74 -9.75 -4.23 -2.82
N ALA A 75 -11.06 -4.01 -2.80
CA ALA A 75 -12.08 -5.05 -2.67
C ALA A 75 -12.67 -5.49 -4.02
N ASP A 76 -12.04 -5.12 -5.14
CA ASP A 76 -12.38 -5.58 -6.49
C ASP A 76 -13.86 -5.34 -6.86
N PHE A 77 -14.42 -4.20 -6.42
CA PHE A 77 -15.77 -3.76 -6.78
C PHE A 77 -15.82 -2.95 -8.08
N ILE A 78 -14.72 -2.28 -8.40
CA ILE A 78 -14.56 -1.47 -9.61
C ILE A 78 -13.47 -2.08 -10.47
N ARG A 79 -13.63 -1.98 -11.79
CA ARG A 79 -12.67 -2.55 -12.72
C ARG A 79 -11.46 -1.62 -12.85
N PRO A 80 -10.28 -2.13 -13.21
CA PRO A 80 -9.12 -1.30 -13.51
C PRO A 80 -9.42 -0.22 -14.57
N SER A 81 -10.28 -0.52 -15.54
CA SER A 81 -10.70 0.45 -16.56
C SER A 81 -11.73 1.48 -16.11
N THR A 82 -12.30 1.38 -14.90
CA THR A 82 -13.33 2.31 -14.42
C THR A 82 -12.73 3.70 -14.24
N GLY A 83 -13.29 4.67 -14.96
CA GLY A 83 -12.89 6.06 -14.86
C GLY A 83 -13.32 6.70 -13.55
N ILE A 84 -12.47 7.53 -12.99
CA ILE A 84 -12.70 8.22 -11.72
C ILE A 84 -12.58 9.73 -11.93
N ILE A 85 -13.68 10.43 -11.63
CA ILE A 85 -13.75 11.89 -11.71
C ILE A 85 -14.11 12.44 -10.34
N PHE A 86 -13.43 13.50 -9.93
CA PHE A 86 -13.74 14.23 -8.70
C PHE A 86 -14.33 15.61 -9.01
N LEU A 87 -15.40 15.97 -8.32
CA LEU A 87 -16.02 17.28 -8.35
C LEU A 87 -16.05 17.84 -6.92
N THR A 88 -15.10 18.68 -6.53
CA THR A 88 -14.98 19.17 -5.13
C THR A 88 -15.14 20.68 -5.02
N ALA A 89 -15.75 21.16 -3.94
CA ALA A 89 -15.75 22.58 -3.57
C ALA A 89 -14.53 22.97 -2.75
N ASP A 90 -13.81 21.99 -2.22
CA ASP A 90 -12.67 22.19 -1.34
C ASP A 90 -11.41 22.43 -2.16
N ARG A 91 -10.76 23.57 -1.89
CA ARG A 91 -9.52 24.02 -2.53
C ARG A 91 -8.32 23.89 -1.60
N MET A 92 -8.51 23.33 -0.41
CA MET A 92 -7.43 23.12 0.54
C MET A 92 -6.37 22.22 -0.09
N PRO A 93 -5.10 22.63 -0.04
CA PRO A 93 -4.01 21.88 -0.66
C PRO A 93 -3.98 20.40 -0.29
N GLN A 94 -4.27 20.06 0.97
CA GLN A 94 -4.33 18.69 1.49
C GLN A 94 -5.41 17.84 0.79
N THR A 95 -6.63 18.38 0.65
CA THR A 95 -7.75 17.72 -0.03
C THR A 95 -7.42 17.45 -1.50
N ILE A 96 -6.84 18.44 -2.17
CA ILE A 96 -6.43 18.30 -3.57
C ILE A 96 -5.30 17.27 -3.71
N GLY A 97 -4.34 17.26 -2.78
CA GLY A 97 -3.28 16.25 -2.72
C GLY A 97 -3.85 14.84 -2.66
N GLN A 98 -4.74 14.55 -1.70
CA GLN A 98 -5.39 13.24 -1.58
C GLN A 98 -6.12 12.80 -2.85
N ILE A 99 -6.80 13.74 -3.51
CA ILE A 99 -7.49 13.44 -4.77
C ILE A 99 -6.48 13.13 -5.87
N ILE A 100 -5.35 13.83 -5.96
CA ILE A 100 -4.34 13.57 -7.00
C ILE A 100 -3.71 12.17 -6.84
N ASP A 101 -3.64 11.66 -5.61
CA ASP A 101 -2.98 10.39 -5.27
C ASP A 101 -3.65 9.16 -5.87
N ILE A 102 -4.98 9.15 -5.91
CA ILE A 102 -5.75 8.08 -6.58
C ILE A 102 -5.69 8.17 -8.10
N HIS A 103 -4.93 9.14 -8.63
CA HIS A 103 -4.74 9.46 -10.05
C HIS A 103 -6.07 9.54 -10.82
N PRO A 104 -6.94 10.53 -10.52
CA PRO A 104 -8.22 10.68 -11.16
C PRO A 104 -8.01 11.05 -12.63
N ASP A 105 -8.98 10.70 -13.44
CA ASP A 105 -9.03 11.04 -14.86
C ASP A 105 -9.45 12.50 -15.06
N LEU A 106 -10.24 13.05 -14.14
CA LEU A 106 -10.63 14.46 -14.15
C LEU A 106 -10.88 15.00 -12.74
N LEU A 107 -10.41 16.22 -12.48
CA LEU A 107 -10.68 16.98 -11.25
C LEU A 107 -11.35 18.32 -11.57
N LEU A 108 -12.64 18.42 -11.23
CA LEU A 108 -13.56 19.56 -11.18
C LEU A 108 -13.48 20.39 -9.89
N LEU A 109 -13.07 21.66 -9.90
CA LEU A 109 -13.29 22.57 -8.77
C LEU A 109 -14.64 23.30 -8.89
N LYS A 110 -15.46 23.27 -7.83
CA LYS A 110 -16.71 24.02 -7.71
C LYS A 110 -16.40 25.49 -7.26
N PRO A 111 -17.16 26.49 -7.72
CA PRO A 111 -18.16 26.41 -8.79
C PRO A 111 -17.50 26.22 -10.17
N TYR A 112 -18.05 25.33 -10.99
CA TYR A 112 -17.64 25.10 -12.37
C TYR A 112 -18.76 25.52 -13.33
N THR A 113 -18.41 25.85 -14.58
CA THR A 113 -19.41 26.10 -15.62
C THR A 113 -19.83 24.79 -16.28
N ILE A 114 -21.04 24.74 -16.82
CA ILE A 114 -21.51 23.60 -17.62
C ILE A 114 -20.50 23.31 -18.75
N ASN A 115 -20.00 24.36 -19.40
CA ASN A 115 -19.00 24.26 -20.46
C ASN A 115 -17.67 23.68 -19.98
N SER A 116 -17.21 23.96 -18.76
CA SER A 116 -15.99 23.33 -18.24
C SER A 116 -16.18 21.85 -17.93
N LEU A 117 -17.33 21.47 -17.37
CA LEU A 117 -17.67 20.06 -17.13
C LEU A 117 -17.79 19.29 -18.46
N GLN A 118 -18.50 19.85 -19.44
CA GLN A 118 -18.68 19.24 -20.76
C GLN A 118 -17.34 19.07 -21.49
N ARG A 119 -16.49 20.10 -21.50
CA ARG A 119 -15.14 19.98 -22.10
C ARG A 119 -14.29 18.93 -21.41
N GLY A 120 -14.32 18.86 -20.08
CA GLY A 120 -13.57 17.87 -19.31
C GLY A 120 -14.04 16.44 -19.59
N LEU A 121 -15.36 16.22 -19.60
CA LEU A 121 -15.94 14.92 -19.88
C LEU A 121 -15.76 14.49 -21.34
N ASN A 122 -15.96 15.37 -22.31
CA ASN A 122 -15.73 15.04 -23.72
C ASN A 122 -14.29 14.63 -23.97
N HIS A 123 -13.33 15.34 -23.35
CA HIS A 123 -11.92 14.98 -23.39
C HIS A 123 -11.67 13.59 -22.77
N TYR A 124 -12.27 13.31 -21.60
CA TYR A 124 -12.16 11.99 -20.97
C TYR A 124 -12.75 10.88 -21.85
N LEU A 125 -13.91 11.12 -22.48
CA LEU A 125 -14.56 10.17 -23.37
C LEU A 125 -13.71 9.90 -24.63
N GLU A 126 -13.10 10.95 -25.19
CA GLU A 126 -12.15 10.84 -26.31
C GLU A 126 -10.93 10.00 -25.90
N TYR A 127 -10.33 10.29 -24.75
CA TYR A 127 -9.25 9.46 -24.19
C TYR A 127 -9.68 8.00 -24.00
N ARG A 128 -10.85 7.76 -23.43
CA ARG A 128 -11.37 6.41 -23.19
C ARG A 128 -11.61 5.65 -24.49
N GLU A 129 -12.10 6.32 -25.52
CA GLU A 129 -12.29 5.74 -26.85
C GLU A 129 -10.94 5.33 -27.45
N GLN A 130 -9.95 6.23 -27.41
CA GLN A 130 -8.59 5.94 -27.86
C GLN A 130 -8.00 4.77 -27.08
N ALA A 131 -8.06 4.78 -25.74
CA ALA A 131 -7.49 3.75 -24.88
C ALA A 131 -8.33 2.45 -24.79
N SER A 132 -9.47 2.36 -25.48
CA SER A 132 -10.48 1.30 -25.29
C SER A 132 -9.92 -0.13 -25.34
N LYS A 133 -9.07 -0.43 -26.33
CA LYS A 133 -8.43 -1.75 -26.47
C LYS A 133 -7.48 -2.05 -25.31
N ALA A 134 -6.67 -1.08 -24.89
CA ALA A 134 -5.77 -1.24 -23.77
C ALA A 134 -6.53 -1.43 -22.45
N LEU A 135 -7.61 -0.66 -22.25
CA LEU A 135 -8.48 -0.77 -21.09
C LEU A 135 -9.20 -2.13 -21.04
N MET A 136 -9.60 -2.70 -22.18
CA MET A 136 -10.17 -4.05 -22.25
C MET A 136 -9.14 -5.11 -21.85
N TYR A 137 -7.92 -5.04 -22.39
CA TYR A 137 -6.84 -5.96 -21.97
C TYR A 137 -6.53 -5.84 -20.49
N LEU A 138 -6.60 -4.63 -19.93
CA LEU A 138 -6.38 -4.41 -18.51
C LEU A 138 -7.49 -5.06 -17.66
N ASP A 139 -8.75 -4.95 -18.07
CA ASP A 139 -9.87 -5.60 -17.39
C ASP A 139 -9.79 -7.14 -17.43
N ASP A 140 -9.24 -7.69 -18.52
CA ASP A 140 -9.00 -9.12 -18.69
C ASP A 140 -7.71 -9.62 -18.00
N GLY A 141 -6.93 -8.72 -17.39
CA GLY A 141 -5.67 -9.03 -16.70
C GLY A 141 -4.44 -9.15 -17.61
N TYR A 142 -4.55 -8.87 -18.91
CA TYR A 142 -3.46 -8.92 -19.88
C TYR A 142 -2.65 -7.61 -19.92
N CYS A 143 -1.93 -7.31 -18.84
CA CYS A 143 -1.21 -6.05 -18.67
C CYS A 143 -0.16 -5.80 -19.77
N ASP A 144 0.63 -6.81 -20.14
CA ASP A 144 1.66 -6.67 -21.19
C ASP A 144 1.07 -6.25 -22.54
N ARG A 145 -0.09 -6.83 -22.89
CA ARG A 145 -0.82 -6.48 -24.12
C ARG A 145 -1.38 -5.07 -24.05
N ALA A 146 -1.84 -4.64 -22.87
CA ALA A 146 -2.29 -3.28 -22.65
C ALA A 146 -1.13 -2.28 -22.86
N ILE A 147 0.07 -2.58 -22.33
CA ILE A 147 1.28 -1.75 -22.50
C ILE A 147 1.64 -1.62 -23.99
N SER A 148 1.75 -2.74 -24.71
CA SER A 148 2.06 -2.73 -26.15
C SER A 148 1.03 -1.93 -26.95
N GLN A 149 -0.25 -2.04 -26.59
CA GLN A 149 -1.32 -1.31 -27.25
C GLN A 149 -1.22 0.21 -27.02
N VAL A 150 -0.89 0.64 -25.80
CA VAL A 150 -0.68 2.06 -25.47
C VAL A 150 0.56 2.61 -26.19
N GLN A 151 1.66 1.86 -26.22
CA GLN A 151 2.88 2.23 -26.95
C GLN A 151 2.59 2.44 -28.45
N GLN A 152 1.81 1.55 -29.06
CA GLN A 152 1.39 1.71 -30.46
C GLN A 152 0.56 2.99 -30.67
N GLN A 153 -0.34 3.31 -29.74
CA GLN A 153 -1.17 4.51 -29.82
C GLN A 153 -0.37 5.79 -29.69
N LEU A 154 0.66 5.80 -28.84
CA LEU A 154 1.55 6.95 -28.65
C LEU A 154 2.35 7.32 -29.90
N GLN A 155 2.54 6.38 -30.83
CA GLN A 155 3.19 6.62 -32.13
C GLN A 155 2.27 7.33 -33.14
N ALA A 156 0.95 7.31 -32.92
CA ALA A 156 0.00 7.99 -33.79
C ALA A 156 0.02 9.52 -33.56
N PRO A 157 -0.43 10.32 -34.55
CA PRO A 157 -0.60 11.75 -34.35
C PRO A 157 -1.73 12.00 -33.34
N LEU A 158 -1.38 12.56 -32.18
CA LEU A 158 -2.27 12.83 -31.06
C LEU A 158 -2.17 14.29 -30.64
N SER A 159 -3.25 14.82 -30.05
CA SER A 159 -3.18 16.10 -29.35
C SER A 159 -2.25 15.99 -28.13
N ALA A 160 -1.60 17.10 -27.74
CA ALA A 160 -0.68 17.10 -26.60
C ALA A 160 -1.34 16.59 -25.30
N ARG A 161 -2.64 16.88 -25.12
CA ARG A 161 -3.40 16.47 -23.95
C ARG A 161 -3.66 14.96 -23.95
N LEU A 162 -4.11 14.39 -25.06
CA LEU A 162 -4.33 12.94 -25.18
C LEU A 162 -3.02 12.15 -25.04
N ARG A 163 -1.92 12.68 -25.59
CA ARG A 163 -0.58 12.08 -25.41
C ARG A 163 -0.22 12.00 -23.93
N SER A 164 -0.41 13.08 -23.18
CA SER A 164 -0.12 13.09 -21.74
C SER A 164 -0.96 12.07 -20.95
N ASP A 165 -2.24 11.91 -21.28
CA ASP A 165 -3.10 10.92 -20.62
C ASP A 165 -2.68 9.47 -20.94
N LEU A 166 -2.26 9.20 -22.18
CA LEU A 166 -1.73 7.89 -22.58
C LEU A 166 -0.36 7.60 -21.96
N GLU A 167 0.54 8.60 -21.85
CA GLU A 167 1.81 8.46 -21.14
C GLU A 167 1.58 8.16 -19.65
N LYS A 168 0.61 8.83 -19.03
CA LYS A 168 0.20 8.57 -17.64
C LYS A 168 -0.36 7.15 -17.48
N LEU A 169 -1.17 6.66 -18.44
CA LEU A 169 -1.65 5.27 -18.44
C LEU A 169 -0.47 4.29 -18.60
N GLN A 170 0.43 4.53 -19.55
CA GLN A 170 1.59 3.69 -19.79
C GLN A 170 2.45 3.55 -18.52
N ALA A 171 2.79 4.66 -17.87
CA ALA A 171 3.60 4.65 -16.66
C ALA A 171 2.92 3.87 -15.51
N ARG A 172 1.59 4.00 -15.36
CA ARG A 172 0.82 3.22 -14.38
C ARG A 172 0.82 1.73 -14.68
N LEU A 173 0.72 1.33 -15.94
CA LEU A 173 0.77 -0.07 -16.35
C LEU A 173 2.16 -0.66 -16.10
N LEU A 174 3.22 0.07 -16.44
CA LEU A 174 4.61 -0.35 -16.19
C LEU A 174 4.87 -0.56 -14.69
N LEU A 175 4.37 0.34 -13.83
CA LEU A 175 4.41 0.17 -12.38
C LEU A 175 3.71 -1.12 -11.92
N GLN A 176 2.60 -1.50 -12.55
CA GLN A 176 1.84 -2.70 -12.19
C GLN A 176 2.54 -4.00 -12.60
N VAL A 177 3.36 -3.96 -13.66
CA VAL A 177 4.17 -5.10 -14.13
C VAL A 177 5.60 -5.01 -13.58
N HIS A 178 5.84 -4.20 -12.54
CA HIS A 178 7.15 -4.04 -11.88
C HIS A 178 8.30 -3.55 -12.78
N GLN A 179 8.00 -3.01 -13.97
CA GLN A 179 8.95 -2.38 -14.88
C GLN A 179 9.23 -0.93 -14.46
N TYR A 180 9.81 -0.76 -13.27
CA TYR A 180 9.96 0.54 -12.63
C TYR A 180 10.93 1.48 -13.36
N ALA A 181 12.00 0.96 -13.96
CA ALA A 181 12.98 1.77 -14.68
C ALA A 181 12.35 2.45 -15.90
N GLU A 182 11.58 1.72 -16.70
CA GLU A 182 10.86 2.27 -17.86
C GLU A 182 9.80 3.29 -17.43
N ALA A 183 9.09 3.03 -16.32
CA ALA A 183 8.14 3.98 -15.76
C ALA A 183 8.84 5.27 -15.30
N LEU A 184 9.99 5.15 -14.64
CA LEU A 184 10.81 6.26 -14.18
C LEU A 184 11.25 7.16 -15.34
N ASP A 185 11.68 6.58 -16.46
CA ASP A 185 12.07 7.34 -17.66
C ASP A 185 10.92 8.18 -18.21
N ILE A 186 9.68 7.67 -18.17
CA ILE A 186 8.49 8.43 -18.58
C ILE A 186 8.28 9.63 -17.66
N TYR A 187 8.30 9.41 -16.35
CA TYR A 187 8.11 10.49 -15.38
C TYR A 187 9.20 11.56 -15.50
N GLN A 188 10.46 11.17 -15.65
CA GLN A 188 11.57 12.10 -15.85
C GLN A 188 11.42 12.93 -17.12
N ARG A 189 11.02 12.31 -18.25
CA ARG A 189 10.79 13.02 -19.51
C ARG A 189 9.68 14.07 -19.41
N VAL A 190 8.60 13.76 -18.68
CA VAL A 190 7.52 14.73 -18.41
C VAL A 190 8.02 15.88 -17.54
N LEU A 191 8.82 15.57 -16.51
CA LEU A 191 9.39 16.58 -15.61
C LEU A 191 10.44 17.47 -16.29
N GLN A 192 11.14 16.99 -17.33
CA GLN A 192 12.02 17.82 -18.16
C GLN A 192 11.26 18.89 -18.94
N GLN A 193 10.00 18.63 -19.31
CA GLN A 193 9.14 19.62 -19.98
C GLN A 193 8.53 20.60 -18.99
N SER A 194 8.09 20.10 -17.83
CA SER A 194 7.59 20.92 -16.74
C SER A 194 7.79 20.23 -15.39
N ASP A 195 8.64 20.83 -14.56
CA ASP A 195 8.96 20.36 -13.22
C ASP A 195 7.77 20.39 -12.25
N LYS A 196 6.72 21.17 -12.54
CA LYS A 196 5.52 21.34 -11.69
C LYS A 196 4.44 20.27 -11.89
N VAL A 197 4.67 19.27 -12.73
CA VAL A 197 3.68 18.23 -13.03
C VAL A 197 3.59 17.22 -11.87
N LEU A 198 2.64 17.45 -10.96
CA LEU A 198 2.49 16.67 -9.72
C LEU A 198 2.39 15.17 -9.93
N TRP A 199 1.63 14.69 -10.93
CA TRP A 199 1.49 13.25 -11.16
C TRP A 199 2.82 12.60 -11.57
N ALA A 200 3.71 13.34 -12.23
CA ALA A 200 5.01 12.86 -12.63
C ALA A 200 6.02 12.94 -11.47
N GLN A 201 5.95 13.98 -10.63
CA GLN A 201 6.75 14.06 -9.39
C GLN A 201 6.47 12.86 -8.47
N TRP A 202 5.20 12.61 -8.16
CA TRP A 202 4.80 11.48 -7.32
C TRP A 202 5.06 10.13 -7.98
N GLY A 203 4.92 10.05 -9.32
CA GLY A 203 5.25 8.85 -10.08
C GLY A 203 6.74 8.49 -10.01
N LYS A 204 7.64 9.48 -10.21
CA LYS A 204 9.10 9.34 -10.05
C LYS A 204 9.43 8.82 -8.65
N LEU A 205 8.87 9.47 -7.64
CA LEU A 205 9.09 9.15 -6.23
C LEU A 205 8.62 7.72 -5.90
N LYS A 206 7.46 7.31 -6.41
CA LYS A 206 6.96 5.94 -6.27
C LYS A 206 7.88 4.92 -6.96
N CYS A 207 8.41 5.22 -8.14
CA CYS A 207 9.37 4.34 -8.80
C CYS A 207 10.64 4.20 -7.95
N GLN A 208 11.23 5.30 -7.49
CA GLN A 208 12.42 5.30 -6.65
C GLN A 208 12.21 4.50 -5.36
N PHE A 209 11.04 4.67 -4.71
CA PHE A 209 10.67 3.91 -3.52
C PHE A 209 10.57 2.41 -3.79
N LEU A 210 9.89 2.00 -4.87
CA LEU A 210 9.68 0.59 -5.22
C LEU A 210 10.97 -0.10 -5.69
N MET A 211 11.86 0.64 -6.36
CA MET A 211 13.22 0.20 -6.72
C MET A 211 14.17 0.13 -5.52
N GLY A 212 13.76 0.60 -4.34
CA GLY A 212 14.60 0.62 -3.15
C GLY A 212 15.66 1.73 -3.15
N ASN A 213 15.63 2.69 -4.08
CA ASN A 213 16.52 3.85 -4.13
C ASN A 213 16.05 4.94 -3.15
N TRP A 214 16.09 4.61 -1.86
CA TRP A 214 15.60 5.49 -0.80
C TRP A 214 16.40 6.79 -0.62
N PRO A 215 17.73 6.85 -0.84
CA PRO A 215 18.45 8.11 -0.79
C PRO A 215 17.88 9.16 -1.77
N ASP A 216 17.69 8.79 -3.05
CA ASP A 216 17.11 9.68 -4.05
C ASP A 216 15.65 10.04 -3.76
N CYS A 217 14.91 9.07 -3.17
CA CYS A 217 13.54 9.29 -2.73
C CYS A 217 13.48 10.33 -1.61
N GLN A 218 14.40 10.26 -0.65
CA GLN A 218 14.49 11.21 0.46
C GLN A 218 14.85 12.62 -0.05
N GLU A 219 15.83 12.76 -0.93
CA GLU A 219 16.17 14.05 -1.54
C GLU A 219 14.97 14.67 -2.28
N SER A 220 14.23 13.85 -3.03
CA SER A 220 13.03 14.31 -3.74
C SER A 220 11.91 14.71 -2.77
N LEU A 221 11.75 14.00 -1.65
CA LEU A 221 10.78 14.31 -0.60
C LEU A 221 11.13 15.61 0.14
N ASP A 222 12.40 15.80 0.47
CA ASP A 222 12.87 17.01 1.15
C ASP A 222 12.57 18.27 0.32
N ALA A 223 12.76 18.21 -0.99
CA ALA A 223 12.37 19.29 -1.91
C ALA A 223 10.84 19.54 -1.96
N MET A 224 10.03 18.53 -1.67
CA MET A 224 8.56 18.64 -1.64
C MET A 224 8.02 19.19 -0.31
N LEU A 225 8.84 19.28 0.74
CA LEU A 225 8.44 19.87 2.02
C LEU A 225 8.19 21.37 1.92
N ASP A 226 8.86 22.05 0.99
CA ASP A 226 8.73 23.49 0.78
C ASP A 226 7.40 23.90 0.12
N THR A 227 6.64 22.94 -0.42
CA THR A 227 5.37 23.19 -1.12
C THR A 227 4.17 22.76 -0.28
N LEU A 228 3.27 23.70 0.02
CA LEU A 228 2.07 23.46 0.86
C LEU A 228 1.16 22.32 0.35
N LEU A 229 1.09 22.10 -0.97
CA LEU A 229 0.30 21.01 -1.58
C LEU A 229 0.86 19.62 -1.32
N THR A 230 2.15 19.51 -1.02
CA THR A 230 2.86 18.23 -0.95
C THR A 230 3.45 17.96 0.42
N ARG A 231 3.55 18.97 1.30
CA ARG A 231 4.23 18.91 2.59
C ARG A 231 3.77 17.77 3.50
N ASP A 232 2.49 17.71 3.85
CA ASP A 232 2.00 16.72 4.82
C ASP A 232 2.16 15.29 4.29
N LYS A 233 2.01 15.12 2.97
CA LYS A 233 2.27 13.86 2.31
C LYS A 233 3.76 13.52 2.28
N ALA A 234 4.62 14.49 2.03
CA ALA A 234 6.06 14.29 2.12
C ALA A 234 6.47 13.86 3.54
N PHE A 235 5.85 14.44 4.59
CA PHE A 235 6.02 13.97 5.96
C PHE A 235 5.55 12.52 6.15
N GLU A 236 4.39 12.12 5.64
CA GLU A 236 3.94 10.71 5.73
C GLU A 236 4.95 9.76 5.05
N TRP A 237 5.46 10.12 3.87
CA TRP A 237 6.45 9.30 3.15
C TRP A 237 7.80 9.22 3.88
N LEU A 238 8.30 10.35 4.39
CA LEU A 238 9.54 10.39 5.18
C LEU A 238 9.41 9.59 6.48
N ALA A 239 8.22 9.61 7.10
CA ALA A 239 7.92 8.75 8.24
C ALA A 239 7.98 7.26 7.85
N CYS A 240 7.45 6.88 6.68
CA CYS A 240 7.52 5.50 6.20
C CYS A 240 8.97 5.03 6.00
N LEU A 241 9.78 5.84 5.31
CA LEU A 241 11.21 5.56 5.10
C LEU A 241 11.96 5.42 6.43
N SER A 242 11.74 6.36 7.34
CA SER A 242 12.37 6.35 8.67
C SER A 242 11.97 5.13 9.48
N PHE A 243 10.71 4.69 9.38
CA PHE A 243 10.21 3.53 10.11
C PHE A 243 10.89 2.24 9.63
N GLU A 244 11.06 2.06 8.32
CA GLU A 244 11.77 0.89 7.78
C GLU A 244 13.28 0.88 8.09
N GLN A 245 13.89 2.06 8.22
CA GLN A 245 15.26 2.21 8.70
C GLN A 245 15.40 2.00 10.22
N ALA A 246 14.31 1.65 10.91
CA ALA A 246 14.22 1.56 12.37
C ALA A 246 14.57 2.87 13.11
N ALA A 247 14.52 4.02 12.42
CA ALA A 247 14.69 5.35 13.00
C ALA A 247 13.35 5.85 13.56
N TYR A 248 12.92 5.23 14.67
CA TYR A 248 11.59 5.47 15.23
C TYR A 248 11.40 6.89 15.79
N GLU A 249 12.45 7.55 16.29
CA GLU A 249 12.32 8.96 16.72
C GLU A 249 12.09 9.89 15.53
N LYS A 250 12.79 9.67 14.41
CA LYS A 250 12.56 10.43 13.16
C LYS A 250 11.17 10.18 12.60
N THR A 251 10.69 8.94 12.68
CA THR A 251 9.33 8.58 12.27
C THR A 251 8.29 9.37 13.05
N GLU A 252 8.43 9.42 14.38
CA GLU A 252 7.56 10.22 15.25
C GLU A 252 7.64 11.70 14.92
N TYR A 253 8.86 12.24 14.78
CA TYR A 253 9.08 13.63 14.38
C TYR A 253 8.26 13.99 13.14
N TYR A 254 8.36 13.24 12.05
CA TYR A 254 7.62 13.53 10.83
C TYR A 254 6.10 13.42 11.02
N LEU A 255 5.61 12.42 11.76
CA LEU A 255 4.18 12.25 12.01
C LEU A 255 3.58 13.27 12.98
N ASP A 256 4.39 13.90 13.83
CA ASP A 256 3.97 14.99 14.72
C ASP A 256 3.83 16.33 14.01
N HIS A 257 4.42 16.49 12.83
CA HIS A 257 4.22 17.68 11.98
C HIS A 257 2.88 17.67 11.24
N ILE A 258 2.16 16.55 11.31
CA ILE A 258 0.80 16.40 10.77
C ILE A 258 -0.17 16.49 11.95
N GLN A 259 -1.21 17.31 11.82
CA GLN A 259 -2.19 17.44 12.90
C GLN A 259 -2.89 16.10 13.18
N ASP A 260 -3.12 15.81 14.45
CA ASP A 260 -3.83 14.58 14.85
C ASP A 260 -5.21 14.45 14.21
N SER A 261 -5.91 15.52 13.86
CA SER A 261 -7.19 15.45 13.14
C SER A 261 -7.02 15.05 11.68
N GLU A 262 -5.87 15.36 11.08
CA GLU A 262 -5.56 15.21 9.65
C GLU A 262 -4.82 13.92 9.34
N LEU A 263 -4.19 13.29 10.34
CA LEU A 263 -3.54 11.97 10.18
C LEU A 263 -4.51 10.97 9.54
N SER A 264 -4.13 10.44 8.39
CA SER A 264 -4.85 9.37 7.71
C SER A 264 -4.92 8.09 8.57
N LEU A 265 -5.82 7.16 8.24
CA LEU A 265 -5.87 5.86 8.92
C LEU A 265 -4.53 5.10 8.81
N PRO A 266 -3.88 5.01 7.62
CA PRO A 266 -2.55 4.43 7.50
C PRO A 266 -1.47 5.16 8.32
N ALA A 267 -1.44 6.50 8.31
CA ALA A 267 -0.47 7.26 9.10
C ALA A 267 -0.69 7.10 10.61
N THR A 268 -1.95 7.01 11.05
CA THR A 268 -2.29 6.70 12.45
C THR A 268 -1.79 5.31 12.84
N ARG A 269 -2.00 4.29 11.98
CA ARG A 269 -1.46 2.94 12.20
C ARG A 269 0.06 2.99 12.31
N LEU A 270 0.73 3.67 11.40
CA LEU A 270 2.19 3.83 11.43
C LEU A 270 2.65 4.46 12.75
N LYS A 271 2.02 5.55 13.19
CA LYS A 271 2.31 6.23 14.46
C LYS A 271 2.15 5.29 15.68
N THR A 272 1.06 4.53 15.73
CA THR A 272 0.84 3.54 16.82
C THR A 272 1.86 2.40 16.80
N MET A 273 2.29 1.96 15.61
CA MET A 273 3.35 0.95 15.49
C MET A 273 4.70 1.52 15.92
N THR A 274 4.99 2.78 15.60
CA THR A 274 6.20 3.49 16.06
C THR A 274 6.25 3.56 17.58
N TYR A 275 5.15 3.96 18.22
CA TYR A 275 5.04 3.95 19.68
C TYR A 275 5.23 2.55 20.27
N GLN A 276 4.64 1.51 19.67
CA GLN A 276 4.87 0.13 20.10
C GLN A 276 6.35 -0.27 20.00
N LYS A 277 7.05 0.14 18.94
CA LYS A 277 8.50 -0.12 18.77
C LYS A 277 9.37 0.62 19.79
N GLN A 278 8.89 1.75 20.30
CA GLN A 278 9.51 2.51 21.40
C GLN A 278 9.04 2.06 22.80
N ASN A 279 8.29 0.95 22.93
CA ASN A 279 7.68 0.47 24.18
C ASN A 279 6.65 1.42 24.83
N ARG A 280 6.05 2.31 24.04
CA ARG A 280 5.05 3.32 24.44
C ARG A 280 3.63 2.89 24.12
N VAL A 281 3.20 1.78 24.73
CA VAL A 281 1.92 1.12 24.42
C VAL A 281 0.72 1.99 24.84
N LEU A 282 0.83 2.75 25.94
CA LEU A 282 -0.27 3.57 26.45
C LEU A 282 -0.60 4.73 25.50
N GLU A 283 0.41 5.37 24.92
CA GLU A 283 0.25 6.45 23.95
C GLU A 283 -0.41 5.97 22.66
N SER A 284 -0.15 4.72 22.26
CA SER A 284 -0.84 4.08 21.13
C SER A 284 -2.33 3.90 21.40
N ILE A 285 -2.68 3.45 22.61
CA ILE A 285 -4.07 3.29 23.04
C ILE A 285 -4.77 4.65 23.09
N ASP A 286 -4.14 5.66 23.70
CA ASP A 286 -4.69 7.01 23.81
C ASP A 286 -4.96 7.62 22.42
N LEU A 287 -3.99 7.53 21.50
CA LEU A 287 -4.15 8.04 20.14
C LEU A 287 -5.33 7.36 19.42
N LEU A 288 -5.45 6.03 19.50
CA LEU A 288 -6.54 5.29 18.87
C LEU A 288 -7.90 5.60 19.52
N GLN A 289 -7.95 5.75 20.84
CA GLN A 289 -9.17 6.16 21.56
C GLN A 289 -9.59 7.58 21.19
N LYS A 290 -8.64 8.52 21.17
CA LYS A 290 -8.84 9.91 20.76
C LYS A 290 -9.37 9.98 19.33
N LYS A 291 -8.75 9.26 18.38
CA LYS A 291 -9.22 9.14 16.98
C LYS A 291 -10.62 8.55 16.88
N ARG A 292 -10.91 7.51 17.68
CA ARG A 292 -12.23 6.90 17.74
C ARG A 292 -13.28 7.89 18.23
N GLU A 293 -13.05 8.59 19.34
CA GLU A 293 -14.01 9.56 19.89
C GLU A 293 -14.20 10.79 18.98
N TYR A 294 -13.14 11.28 18.32
CA TYR A 294 -13.28 12.34 17.30
C TYR A 294 -14.20 11.95 16.15
N ASN A 295 -14.24 10.66 15.81
CA ASN A 295 -15.08 10.14 14.73
C ASN A 295 -16.42 9.59 15.24
N ARG A 296 -16.86 9.89 16.48
CA ARG A 296 -18.09 9.33 17.05
C ARG A 296 -19.38 9.68 16.28
N SER A 297 -19.43 10.86 15.66
CA SER A 297 -20.51 11.25 14.73
C SER A 297 -20.48 10.45 13.42
N THR A 298 -19.32 9.89 13.10
CA THR A 298 -19.01 9.16 11.88
C THR A 298 -18.95 7.66 12.13
N LYS A 299 -20.09 6.98 12.03
CA LYS A 299 -20.18 5.55 12.36
C LYS A 299 -19.15 4.67 11.63
N GLU A 300 -18.90 4.88 10.34
CA GLU A 300 -17.97 4.04 9.57
C GLU A 300 -16.51 4.23 9.99
N ARG A 301 -16.00 5.47 10.10
CA ARG A 301 -14.64 5.73 10.64
C ARG A 301 -14.51 5.33 12.10
N PHE A 302 -15.55 5.55 12.90
CA PHE A 302 -15.59 5.07 14.28
C PHE A 302 -15.43 3.55 14.34
N ASP A 303 -16.16 2.81 13.52
CA ASP A 303 -16.09 1.35 13.46
C ASP A 303 -14.70 0.90 12.97
N GLU A 304 -14.09 1.56 11.98
CA GLU A 304 -12.72 1.29 11.52
C GLU A 304 -11.67 1.50 12.64
N PHE A 305 -11.66 2.66 13.30
CA PHE A 305 -10.74 2.90 14.43
C PHE A 305 -11.03 1.98 15.62
N THR A 306 -12.29 1.56 15.80
CA THR A 306 -12.65 0.57 16.83
C THR A 306 -12.07 -0.81 16.49
N PHE A 307 -12.08 -1.22 15.22
CA PHE A 307 -11.40 -2.44 14.78
C PHE A 307 -9.88 -2.33 14.91
N GLU A 308 -9.27 -1.20 14.55
CA GLU A 308 -7.83 -1.00 14.74
C GLU A 308 -7.42 -1.09 16.21
N LEU A 309 -8.22 -0.51 17.11
CA LEU A 309 -7.96 -0.62 18.54
C LEU A 309 -8.15 -2.06 19.04
N ALA A 310 -9.14 -2.80 18.52
CA ALA A 310 -9.30 -4.22 18.83
C ALA A 310 -8.10 -5.06 18.36
N GLU A 311 -7.61 -4.83 17.14
CA GLU A 311 -6.41 -5.45 16.60
C GLU A 311 -5.17 -5.10 17.43
N PHE A 312 -5.06 -3.85 17.89
CA PHE A 312 -3.97 -3.41 18.76
C PHE A 312 -3.98 -4.14 20.11
N TYR A 313 -5.14 -4.30 20.74
CA TYR A 313 -5.25 -5.12 21.96
C TYR A 313 -4.89 -6.59 21.74
N LEU A 314 -5.22 -7.18 20.58
CA LEU A 314 -4.78 -8.54 20.23
C LEU A 314 -3.26 -8.62 20.05
N SER A 315 -2.63 -7.58 19.49
CA SER A 315 -1.16 -7.45 19.41
C SER A 315 -0.53 -7.39 20.80
N ILE A 316 -1.11 -6.62 21.74
CA ILE A 316 -0.64 -6.59 23.15
C ILE A 316 -0.77 -7.98 23.77
N ALA A 317 -1.92 -8.64 23.62
CA ALA A 317 -2.16 -9.97 24.18
C ALA A 317 -1.17 -11.00 23.61
N GLN A 318 -0.94 -11.00 22.30
CA GLN A 318 0.03 -11.90 21.65
C GLN A 318 1.44 -11.75 22.23
N ASN A 319 1.88 -10.51 22.44
CA ASN A 319 3.20 -10.20 22.99
C ASN A 319 3.29 -10.34 24.53
N SER A 320 2.17 -10.62 25.20
CA SER A 320 2.13 -10.80 26.65
C SER A 320 2.14 -12.28 27.04
N PRO A 321 2.72 -12.66 28.21
CA PRO A 321 2.58 -13.99 28.77
C PRO A 321 1.11 -14.37 28.95
N MET A 322 0.77 -15.66 28.81
CA MET A 322 -0.62 -16.15 28.82
C MET A 322 -1.44 -15.63 30.02
N ASN A 323 -0.86 -15.59 31.21
CA ASN A 323 -1.53 -15.16 32.44
C ASN A 323 -1.95 -13.68 32.43
N ASN A 324 -1.31 -12.84 31.59
CA ASN A 324 -1.55 -11.40 31.53
C ASN A 324 -2.39 -10.99 30.32
N ARG A 325 -2.91 -11.95 29.53
CA ARG A 325 -3.67 -11.65 28.31
C ARG A 325 -5.13 -11.25 28.58
N GLY A 326 -5.68 -11.62 29.74
CA GLY A 326 -7.13 -11.58 30.00
C GLY A 326 -7.79 -10.22 29.77
N GLU A 327 -7.19 -9.12 30.27
CA GLU A 327 -7.74 -7.78 30.09
C GLU A 327 -7.74 -7.35 28.62
N SER A 328 -6.60 -7.47 27.95
CA SER A 328 -6.43 -7.12 26.53
C SER A 328 -7.39 -7.89 25.63
N LEU A 329 -7.56 -9.20 25.87
CA LEU A 329 -8.49 -10.04 25.10
C LEU A 329 -9.96 -9.64 25.34
N THR A 330 -10.30 -9.30 26.58
CA THR A 330 -11.65 -8.82 26.92
C THR A 330 -11.96 -7.49 26.22
N GLN A 331 -11.01 -6.55 26.22
CA GLN A 331 -11.16 -5.28 25.50
C GLN A 331 -11.26 -5.50 23.98
N ALA A 332 -10.40 -6.34 23.41
CA ALA A 332 -10.44 -6.66 21.99
C ALA A 332 -11.80 -7.20 21.54
N ARG A 333 -12.35 -8.19 22.27
CA ARG A 333 -13.68 -8.77 21.97
C ARG A 333 -14.80 -7.74 22.08
N LYS A 334 -14.77 -6.91 23.13
CA LYS A 334 -15.76 -5.84 23.34
C LYS A 334 -15.74 -4.85 22.18
N LEU A 335 -14.56 -4.40 21.78
CA LEU A 335 -14.39 -3.43 20.69
C LEU A 335 -14.79 -4.02 19.35
N ALA A 336 -14.34 -5.23 19.02
CA ALA A 336 -14.74 -5.92 17.80
C ALA A 336 -16.27 -6.06 17.72
N GLY A 337 -16.91 -6.47 18.82
CA GLY A 337 -18.36 -6.59 18.91
C GLY A 337 -19.09 -5.25 18.74
N VAL A 338 -18.52 -4.15 19.28
CA VAL A 338 -19.07 -2.79 19.11
C VAL A 338 -19.07 -2.38 17.64
N ALA A 339 -17.97 -2.58 16.94
CA ALA A 339 -17.79 -2.22 15.53
C ALA A 339 -18.65 -3.07 14.57
N ALA A 340 -18.90 -4.33 14.93
CA ALA A 340 -19.70 -5.27 14.13
C ALA A 340 -21.22 -5.03 14.19
N ARG A 341 -21.70 -4.06 14.98
CA ARG A 341 -23.15 -3.80 15.15
C ARG A 341 -23.81 -3.19 13.91
N SER A 342 -23.04 -2.74 12.92
CA SER A 342 -23.55 -2.34 11.61
C SER A 342 -24.05 -3.58 10.84
N GLN A 343 -25.33 -3.94 11.07
CA GLN A 343 -26.01 -5.05 10.40
C GLN A 343 -25.95 -4.89 8.87
N GLY A 344 -25.45 -5.91 8.14
CA GLY A 344 -25.67 -6.06 6.70
C GLY A 344 -24.43 -6.28 5.82
N ASP A 345 -23.20 -6.05 6.30
CA ASP A 345 -21.99 -6.31 5.50
C ASP A 345 -21.31 -7.62 5.92
N SER A 346 -21.30 -8.60 5.01
CA SER A 346 -20.62 -9.88 5.20
C SER A 346 -19.13 -9.71 5.51
N LEU A 347 -18.48 -8.68 4.95
CA LEU A 347 -17.05 -8.42 5.17
C LEU A 347 -16.78 -7.92 6.60
N VAL A 348 -17.65 -7.08 7.14
CA VAL A 348 -17.55 -6.59 8.53
C VAL A 348 -17.76 -7.75 9.50
N ARG A 349 -18.74 -8.62 9.23
CA ARG A 349 -18.98 -9.85 10.01
C ARG A 349 -17.79 -10.80 9.95
N GLN A 350 -17.20 -10.98 8.77
CA GLN A 350 -16.00 -11.81 8.60
C GLN A 350 -14.81 -11.24 9.41
N ARG A 351 -14.52 -9.94 9.32
CA ARG A 351 -13.46 -9.29 10.10
C ARG A 351 -13.67 -9.49 11.60
N HIS A 352 -14.89 -9.25 12.10
CA HIS A 352 -15.25 -9.51 13.49
C HIS A 352 -14.98 -10.95 13.92
N ASP A 353 -15.49 -11.92 13.17
CA ASP A 353 -15.41 -13.33 13.53
C ASP A 353 -13.96 -13.85 13.50
N TYR A 354 -13.09 -13.33 12.61
CA TYR A 354 -11.65 -13.64 12.63
C TYR A 354 -10.91 -13.02 13.81
N LEU A 355 -11.23 -11.78 14.21
CA LEU A 355 -10.67 -11.19 15.43
C LEU A 355 -11.10 -11.97 16.68
N LEU A 356 -12.37 -12.42 16.71
CA LEU A 356 -12.88 -13.27 17.79
C LEU A 356 -12.20 -14.64 17.79
N ALA A 357 -12.07 -15.30 16.63
CA ALA A 357 -11.37 -16.57 16.52
C ALA A 357 -9.90 -16.46 16.95
N TYR A 358 -9.22 -15.38 16.56
CA TYR A 358 -7.85 -15.12 17.00
C TYR A 358 -7.78 -14.93 18.52
N SER A 359 -8.72 -14.21 19.12
CA SER A 359 -8.79 -14.09 20.59
C SER A 359 -8.94 -15.46 21.29
N TYR A 360 -9.65 -16.43 20.70
CA TYR A 360 -9.77 -17.77 21.28
C TYR A 360 -8.49 -18.59 21.12
N VAL A 361 -7.81 -18.46 19.98
CA VAL A 361 -6.47 -19.04 19.77
C VAL A 361 -5.49 -18.54 20.85
N LEU A 362 -5.52 -17.25 21.18
CA LEU A 362 -4.63 -16.66 22.19
C LEU A 362 -4.91 -17.14 23.63
N GLU A 363 -6.10 -17.71 23.89
CA GLU A 363 -6.49 -18.35 25.16
C GLU A 363 -6.39 -19.88 25.11
N ASP A 364 -5.76 -20.45 24.09
CA ASP A 364 -5.67 -21.91 23.89
C ASP A 364 -7.04 -22.60 23.75
N GLN A 365 -8.04 -21.88 23.24
CA GLN A 365 -9.40 -22.39 22.98
C GLN A 365 -9.58 -22.74 21.49
N GLY A 366 -8.69 -23.58 20.97
CA GLY A 366 -8.63 -23.96 19.55
C GLY A 366 -9.97 -24.50 18.99
N GLU A 367 -10.71 -25.29 19.77
CA GLU A 367 -12.01 -25.83 19.33
C GLU A 367 -13.07 -24.75 19.08
N LYS A 368 -13.11 -23.71 19.91
CA LYS A 368 -14.02 -22.57 19.68
C LYS A 368 -13.62 -21.80 18.42
N ALA A 369 -12.32 -21.55 18.22
CA ALA A 369 -11.82 -20.92 17.02
C ALA A 369 -12.15 -21.74 15.76
N ARG A 370 -11.95 -23.06 15.80
CA ARG A 370 -12.28 -24.00 14.71
C ARG A 370 -13.78 -23.99 14.37
N SER A 371 -14.65 -23.90 15.37
CA SER A 371 -16.10 -23.79 15.12
C SER A 371 -16.49 -22.50 14.40
N LEU A 372 -15.78 -21.39 14.65
CA LEU A 372 -16.03 -20.12 13.97
C LEU A 372 -15.55 -20.15 12.53
N THR A 373 -14.37 -20.70 12.26
CA THR A 373 -13.78 -20.72 10.91
C THR A 373 -14.59 -21.57 9.94
N GLN A 374 -15.40 -22.53 10.41
CA GLN A 374 -16.26 -23.36 9.56
C GLN A 374 -17.50 -22.64 9.00
N ARG A 375 -17.80 -21.41 9.44
CA ARG A 375 -18.94 -20.63 8.92
C ARG A 375 -18.72 -20.24 7.45
N GLU A 376 -19.79 -20.22 6.66
CA GLU A 376 -19.73 -19.96 5.21
C GLU A 376 -19.01 -18.64 4.87
N HIS A 377 -19.39 -17.53 5.52
CA HIS A 377 -18.78 -16.21 5.27
C HIS A 377 -17.32 -16.11 5.68
N MET A 378 -16.82 -17.01 6.52
CA MET A 378 -15.41 -17.05 6.92
C MET A 378 -14.53 -17.63 5.82
N GLN A 379 -15.07 -18.45 4.92
CA GLN A 379 -14.32 -19.16 3.87
C GLN A 379 -14.21 -18.37 2.55
N ILE A 380 -14.83 -17.20 2.46
CA ILE A 380 -14.88 -16.39 1.23
C ILE A 380 -13.86 -15.25 1.32
N PHE A 381 -12.74 -15.36 0.61
CA PHE A 381 -11.59 -14.46 0.75
C PHE A 381 -11.41 -13.40 -0.34
N ASN A 382 -12.11 -13.54 -1.48
CA ASN A 382 -11.84 -12.74 -2.69
C ASN A 382 -11.86 -11.22 -2.44
N ARG A 383 -12.75 -10.75 -1.56
CA ARG A 383 -12.93 -9.33 -1.23
C ARG A 383 -12.47 -8.95 0.19
N SER A 384 -11.84 -9.87 0.90
CA SER A 384 -11.35 -9.63 2.26
C SER A 384 -10.17 -8.65 2.23
N SER A 385 -10.08 -7.79 3.24
CA SER A 385 -8.94 -6.88 3.38
C SER A 385 -7.67 -7.64 3.75
N ALA A 386 -6.49 -7.10 3.39
CA ALA A 386 -5.21 -7.68 3.76
C ALA A 386 -5.09 -7.92 5.28
N ASN A 387 -5.52 -6.97 6.12
CA ASN A 387 -5.58 -7.14 7.59
C ASN A 387 -6.40 -8.37 8.03
N THR A 388 -7.55 -8.59 7.40
CA THR A 388 -8.42 -9.73 7.72
C THR A 388 -7.75 -11.04 7.32
N LEU A 389 -7.11 -11.07 6.14
CA LEU A 389 -6.36 -12.23 5.65
C LEU A 389 -5.16 -12.57 6.55
N ILE A 390 -4.40 -11.57 7.01
CA ILE A 390 -3.28 -11.75 7.95
C ILE A 390 -3.79 -12.34 9.27
N THR A 391 -4.90 -11.82 9.80
CA THR A 391 -5.51 -12.35 11.03
C THR A 391 -6.02 -13.78 10.83
N ALA A 392 -6.67 -14.05 9.69
CA ALA A 392 -7.13 -15.39 9.34
C ALA A 392 -5.96 -16.38 9.22
N ALA A 393 -4.85 -15.98 8.61
CA ALA A 393 -3.65 -16.80 8.51
C ALA A 393 -3.08 -17.19 9.89
N ARG A 394 -3.00 -16.23 10.82
CA ARG A 394 -2.60 -16.51 12.22
C ARG A 394 -3.53 -17.54 12.88
N VAL A 395 -4.84 -17.41 12.67
CA VAL A 395 -5.83 -18.37 13.18
C VAL A 395 -5.61 -19.75 12.58
N PHE A 396 -5.53 -19.87 11.26
CA PHE A 396 -5.35 -21.18 10.60
C PHE A 396 -4.03 -21.84 10.94
N SER A 397 -2.94 -21.07 11.05
CA SER A 397 -1.64 -21.58 11.49
C SER A 397 -1.74 -22.18 12.89
N ALA A 398 -2.32 -21.44 13.85
CA ALA A 398 -2.48 -21.94 15.21
C ALA A 398 -3.45 -23.14 15.33
N LEU A 399 -4.38 -23.30 14.37
CA LEU A 399 -5.26 -24.47 14.27
C LEU A 399 -4.60 -25.68 13.58
N GLY A 400 -3.33 -25.57 13.18
CA GLY A 400 -2.56 -26.61 12.50
C GLY A 400 -2.81 -26.73 11.00
N ASN A 401 -3.46 -25.74 10.38
CA ASN A 401 -3.69 -25.70 8.92
C ASN A 401 -2.71 -24.72 8.26
N GLU A 402 -1.45 -25.16 8.15
CA GLU A 402 -0.37 -24.36 7.57
C GLU A 402 -0.62 -24.02 6.09
N THR A 403 -1.12 -24.96 5.30
CA THR A 403 -1.40 -24.75 3.87
C THR A 403 -2.37 -23.59 3.65
N GLN A 404 -3.46 -23.54 4.41
CA GLN A 404 -4.42 -22.43 4.34
C GLN A 404 -3.80 -21.11 4.84
N ALA A 405 -2.98 -21.16 5.90
CA ALA A 405 -2.30 -19.97 6.41
C ALA A 405 -1.37 -19.36 5.36
N LEU A 406 -0.56 -20.17 4.68
CA LEU A 406 0.34 -19.75 3.61
C LEU A 406 -0.43 -19.12 2.44
N TYR A 407 -1.50 -19.78 1.98
CA TYR A 407 -2.37 -19.25 0.94
C TYR A 407 -2.92 -17.86 1.28
N LEU A 408 -3.39 -17.66 2.52
CA LEU A 408 -3.93 -16.39 2.98
C LEU A 408 -2.86 -15.30 3.12
N LEU A 409 -1.64 -15.66 3.54
CA LEU A 409 -0.51 -14.74 3.60
C LEU A 409 -0.09 -14.27 2.20
N ASP A 410 -0.07 -15.17 1.22
CA ASP A 410 0.24 -14.81 -0.17
C ASP A 410 -0.83 -13.89 -0.78
N MET A 411 -2.11 -14.19 -0.54
CA MET A 411 -3.20 -13.28 -0.92
C MET A 411 -3.07 -11.90 -0.25
N ALA A 412 -2.72 -11.88 1.03
CA ALA A 412 -2.54 -10.64 1.78
C ALA A 412 -1.34 -9.83 1.27
N LYS A 413 -0.23 -10.48 0.89
CA LYS A 413 0.95 -9.85 0.28
C LYS A 413 0.58 -9.15 -1.03
N VAL A 414 -0.09 -9.88 -1.95
CA VAL A 414 -0.56 -9.30 -3.21
C VAL A 414 -1.48 -8.09 -2.96
N LYS A 415 -2.43 -8.21 -2.03
CA LYS A 415 -3.33 -7.09 -1.69
C LYS A 415 -2.60 -5.91 -1.02
N SER A 416 -1.52 -6.16 -0.28
CA SER A 416 -0.72 -5.10 0.34
C SER A 416 0.06 -4.27 -0.68
N GLU A 417 0.54 -4.91 -1.75
CA GLU A 417 1.29 -4.24 -2.84
C GLU A 417 0.37 -3.36 -3.71
N LEU A 418 -0.93 -3.67 -3.75
CA LEU A 418 -1.95 -2.83 -4.41
C LEU A 418 -2.28 -1.52 -3.66
N GLY A 419 -1.79 -1.34 -2.43
CA GLY A 419 -1.99 -0.11 -1.67
C GLY A 419 -1.42 1.11 -2.43
N GLU A 420 -2.17 2.20 -2.50
CA GLU A 420 -1.71 3.41 -3.18
C GLU A 420 -0.86 4.30 -2.25
N MET A 421 -1.01 4.14 -0.94
CA MET A 421 -0.32 4.91 0.10
C MET A 421 0.85 4.10 0.70
N PRO A 422 2.08 4.64 0.77
CA PRO A 422 3.21 3.92 1.33
C PRO A 422 3.03 3.55 2.80
N ALA A 423 2.41 4.41 3.60
CA ALA A 423 2.12 4.10 5.00
C ALA A 423 1.23 2.86 5.14
N GLU A 424 0.31 2.65 4.19
CA GLU A 424 -0.53 1.46 4.17
C GLU A 424 0.30 0.23 3.77
N GLN A 425 1.06 0.32 2.68
CA GLN A 425 1.96 -0.76 2.24
C GLN A 425 2.92 -1.18 3.37
N GLN A 426 3.52 -0.20 4.04
CA GLN A 426 4.51 -0.43 5.09
C GLN A 426 3.92 -1.03 6.36
N THR A 427 2.77 -0.53 6.81
CA THR A 427 2.08 -1.10 7.99
C THR A 427 1.60 -2.52 7.70
N LEU A 428 1.11 -2.81 6.49
CA LEU A 428 0.71 -4.15 6.07
C LEU A 428 1.91 -5.10 5.96
N GLN A 429 3.01 -4.68 5.32
CA GLN A 429 4.24 -5.46 5.21
C GLN A 429 4.79 -5.82 6.59
N SER A 430 4.84 -4.86 7.51
CA SER A 430 5.26 -5.10 8.90
C SER A 430 4.37 -6.11 9.62
N ARG A 431 3.04 -6.03 9.43
CA ARG A 431 2.07 -7.00 10.00
C ARG A 431 2.22 -8.39 9.40
N LEU A 432 2.49 -8.50 8.09
CA LEU A 432 2.75 -9.76 7.40
C LEU A 432 3.99 -10.46 7.96
N ILE A 433 5.12 -9.77 8.01
CA ILE A 433 6.38 -10.32 8.52
C ILE A 433 6.24 -10.76 9.98
N ASN A 434 5.56 -9.96 10.80
CA ASN A 434 5.29 -10.34 12.19
C ASN A 434 4.39 -11.59 12.26
N ALA A 435 3.35 -11.68 11.43
CA ALA A 435 2.48 -12.85 11.39
C ALA A 435 3.26 -14.12 10.98
N GLU A 436 4.14 -14.03 9.98
CA GLU A 436 5.00 -15.15 9.56
C GLU A 436 5.97 -15.59 10.67
N LYS A 437 6.61 -14.63 11.36
CA LYS A 437 7.50 -14.91 12.49
C LYS A 437 6.77 -15.53 13.68
N GLU A 438 5.68 -14.91 14.12
CA GLU A 438 4.88 -15.36 15.27
C GLU A 438 4.22 -16.72 15.02
N SER A 439 3.92 -17.04 13.75
CA SER A 439 3.34 -18.32 13.34
C SER A 439 4.37 -19.43 13.16
N GLY A 440 5.66 -19.18 13.40
CA GLY A 440 6.73 -20.17 13.19
C GLY A 440 7.06 -20.44 11.72
N LEU A 441 6.51 -19.66 10.79
CA LEU A 441 6.65 -19.84 9.33
C LEU A 441 7.87 -19.12 8.76
N ALA A 442 8.57 -18.29 9.55
CA ALA A 442 9.68 -17.47 9.05
C ALA A 442 10.80 -18.29 8.38
N HIS A 443 11.05 -19.52 8.81
CA HIS A 443 12.04 -20.38 8.19
C HIS A 443 11.63 -20.81 6.78
N SER A 444 10.49 -21.50 6.66
CA SER A 444 9.98 -21.98 5.37
C SER A 444 9.73 -20.83 4.39
N ARG A 445 9.20 -19.69 4.88
CA ARG A 445 8.97 -18.50 4.07
C ARG A 445 10.25 -17.86 3.55
N ALA A 446 11.28 -17.72 4.40
CA ALA A 446 12.56 -17.17 3.96
C ALA A 446 13.20 -18.04 2.87
N ASP A 447 13.07 -19.37 2.96
CA ASP A 447 13.60 -20.28 1.95
C ASP A 447 12.86 -20.14 0.62
N VAL A 448 11.52 -20.06 0.64
CA VAL A 448 10.68 -19.81 -0.56
C VAL A 448 11.09 -18.51 -1.26
N PHE A 449 11.20 -17.40 -0.52
CA PHE A 449 11.58 -16.12 -1.12
C PHE A 449 13.04 -16.09 -1.58
N ASN A 450 13.94 -16.79 -0.89
CA ASN A 450 15.32 -16.92 -1.31
C ASN A 450 15.46 -17.77 -2.59
N GLU A 451 14.67 -18.82 -2.75
CA GLU A 451 14.60 -19.60 -4.00
C GLU A 451 14.01 -18.77 -5.14
N GLN A 452 12.91 -18.06 -4.88
CA GLN A 452 12.31 -17.14 -5.85
C GLN A 452 13.32 -16.08 -6.31
N GLY A 453 14.04 -15.45 -5.37
CA GLY A 453 15.07 -14.46 -5.70
C GLY A 453 16.20 -15.04 -6.56
N GLN A 454 16.63 -16.27 -6.29
CA GLN A 454 17.65 -16.94 -7.13
C GLN A 454 17.13 -17.21 -8.55
N GLN A 455 15.88 -17.64 -8.70
CA GLN A 455 15.28 -17.85 -10.02
C GLN A 455 15.17 -16.54 -10.81
N LEU A 456 14.75 -15.46 -10.16
CA LEU A 456 14.67 -14.12 -10.74
C LEU A 456 16.05 -13.59 -11.12
N PHE A 457 17.06 -13.79 -10.26
CA PHE A 457 18.44 -13.42 -10.56
C PHE A 457 18.97 -14.12 -11.83
N VAL A 458 18.66 -15.42 -12.01
CA VAL A 458 19.06 -16.17 -13.22
C VAL A 458 18.36 -15.65 -14.47
N LYS A 459 17.14 -15.12 -14.34
CA LYS A 459 16.40 -14.46 -15.42
C LYS A 459 16.85 -13.02 -15.69
N GLU A 460 17.79 -12.51 -14.91
CA GLU A 460 18.26 -11.12 -14.96
C GLU A 460 17.20 -10.10 -14.48
N ASP A 461 16.14 -10.57 -13.80
CA ASP A 461 15.11 -9.75 -13.17
C ASP A 461 15.61 -9.24 -11.80
N TYR A 462 16.70 -8.47 -11.81
CA TYR A 462 17.46 -8.15 -10.59
C TYR A 462 16.67 -7.34 -9.56
N GLN A 463 15.80 -6.42 -9.98
CA GLN A 463 14.99 -5.60 -9.07
C GLN A 463 14.02 -6.46 -8.25
N GLU A 464 13.41 -7.45 -8.87
CA GLU A 464 12.49 -8.38 -8.21
C GLU A 464 13.25 -9.40 -7.37
N ALA A 465 14.45 -9.81 -7.82
CA ALA A 465 15.36 -10.61 -7.02
C ALA A 465 15.77 -9.89 -5.72
N LEU A 466 16.13 -8.60 -5.79
CA LEU A 466 16.42 -7.77 -4.62
C LEU A 466 15.22 -7.70 -3.67
N ALA A 467 14.00 -7.51 -4.19
CA ALA A 467 12.79 -7.50 -3.37
C ALA A 467 12.56 -8.83 -2.63
N ALA A 468 12.76 -9.96 -3.32
CA ALA A 468 12.61 -11.30 -2.75
C ALA A 468 13.69 -11.58 -1.69
N PHE A 469 14.96 -11.27 -1.96
CA PHE A 469 16.04 -11.42 -0.98
C PHE A 469 15.87 -10.49 0.22
N TYR A 470 15.42 -9.26 0.01
CA TYR A 470 15.11 -8.33 1.08
C TYR A 470 14.02 -8.88 2.01
N TYR A 471 12.93 -9.41 1.45
CA TYR A 471 11.88 -10.05 2.24
C TYR A 471 12.39 -11.26 3.03
N ALA A 472 13.18 -12.13 2.38
CA ALA A 472 13.80 -13.28 3.03
C ALA A 472 14.74 -12.86 4.17
N LEU A 473 15.50 -11.77 3.99
CA LEU A 473 16.40 -11.21 5.00
C LEU A 473 15.63 -10.60 6.17
N GLN A 474 14.48 -9.95 5.93
CA GLN A 474 13.62 -9.47 7.00
C GLN A 474 13.09 -10.61 7.89
N LEU A 475 12.84 -11.79 7.31
CA LEU A 475 12.46 -12.99 8.05
C LEU A 475 13.63 -13.65 8.77
N ARG A 476 14.78 -13.77 8.12
CA ARG A 476 16.01 -14.37 8.67
C ARG A 476 17.24 -13.48 8.46
N PRO A 477 17.41 -12.44 9.31
CA PRO A 477 18.50 -11.47 9.13
C PRO A 477 19.89 -12.08 9.25
N SER A 478 20.05 -13.11 10.08
CA SER A 478 21.35 -13.71 10.39
C SER A 478 21.83 -14.77 9.38
N LEU A 479 21.04 -15.11 8.36
CA LEU A 479 21.39 -16.20 7.45
C LEU A 479 22.38 -15.72 6.36
N PRO A 480 23.66 -16.17 6.37
CA PRO A 480 24.66 -15.61 5.47
C PRO A 480 24.40 -15.91 3.98
N ALA A 481 23.70 -17.00 3.67
CA ALA A 481 23.35 -17.38 2.30
C ALA A 481 22.44 -16.34 1.62
N ILE A 482 21.43 -15.83 2.35
CA ILE A 482 20.52 -14.79 1.85
C ILE A 482 21.29 -13.47 1.72
N ALA A 483 22.09 -13.11 2.72
CA ALA A 483 22.94 -11.91 2.67
C ALA A 483 23.90 -11.93 1.47
N LEU A 484 24.51 -13.08 1.17
CA LEU A 484 25.38 -13.26 -0.01
C LEU A 484 24.63 -13.12 -1.32
N ASN A 485 23.40 -13.65 -1.42
CA ASN A 485 22.54 -13.48 -2.59
C ASN A 485 22.19 -12.00 -2.82
N MET A 486 21.81 -11.30 -1.75
CA MET A 486 21.53 -9.87 -1.77
C MET A 486 22.77 -9.06 -2.19
N LEU A 487 23.92 -9.30 -1.55
CA LEU A 487 25.19 -8.64 -1.86
C LEU A 487 25.58 -8.83 -3.32
N GLN A 488 25.52 -10.07 -3.82
CA GLN A 488 25.85 -10.36 -5.22
C GLN A 488 24.94 -9.59 -6.18
N THR A 489 23.65 -9.50 -5.87
CA THR A 489 22.69 -8.79 -6.73
C THR A 489 22.96 -7.30 -6.76
N LEU A 490 23.21 -6.68 -5.60
CA LEU A 490 23.62 -5.26 -5.51
C LEU A 490 24.89 -4.97 -6.33
N LEU A 491 25.89 -5.86 -6.26
CA LEU A 491 27.14 -5.70 -7.01
C LEU A 491 26.97 -5.82 -8.52
N VAL A 492 26.04 -6.67 -8.99
CA VAL A 492 25.73 -6.80 -10.42
C VAL A 492 25.02 -5.55 -10.93
N GLU A 493 24.04 -5.05 -10.17
CA GLU A 493 23.29 -3.83 -10.49
C GLU A 493 24.08 -2.54 -10.20
N GLN A 494 25.29 -2.66 -9.66
CA GLN A 494 26.14 -1.53 -9.26
C GLN A 494 25.45 -0.56 -8.28
N GLN A 495 24.58 -1.11 -7.44
CA GLN A 495 23.86 -0.37 -6.40
C GLN A 495 24.61 -0.45 -5.07
N SER A 496 24.68 0.66 -4.34
CA SER A 496 25.29 0.74 -3.01
C SER A 496 24.32 0.37 -1.88
N SER A 497 23.01 0.34 -2.17
CA SER A 497 21.96 0.05 -1.21
C SER A 497 20.69 -0.41 -1.91
N TYR A 498 19.85 -1.14 -1.19
CA TYR A 498 18.46 -1.38 -1.55
C TYR A 498 17.62 -1.25 -0.29
N ARG A 499 16.67 -0.32 -0.31
CA ARG A 499 15.85 0.03 0.85
C ARG A 499 16.72 0.41 2.06
N SER A 500 16.53 -0.24 3.21
CA SER A 500 17.35 -0.06 4.41
C SER A 500 18.65 -0.86 4.41
N VAL A 501 18.87 -1.74 3.43
CA VAL A 501 20.06 -2.60 3.40
C VAL A 501 21.18 -1.91 2.61
N LEU A 502 22.31 -1.68 3.28
CA LEU A 502 23.51 -1.12 2.67
C LEU A 502 24.46 -2.25 2.24
N LEU A 503 25.13 -2.07 1.10
CA LEU A 503 26.16 -2.99 0.63
C LEU A 503 27.26 -3.17 1.67
N ASN A 504 27.67 -2.07 2.32
CA ASN A 504 28.73 -2.08 3.32
C ASN A 504 28.36 -2.95 4.53
N ASP A 505 27.12 -2.82 5.01
CA ASP A 505 26.61 -3.57 6.15
C ASP A 505 26.55 -5.07 5.85
N LEU A 506 26.14 -5.43 4.63
CA LEU A 506 26.15 -6.83 4.17
C LEU A 506 27.57 -7.40 4.13
N VAL A 507 28.53 -6.66 3.60
CA VAL A 507 29.95 -7.10 3.56
C VAL A 507 30.47 -7.34 4.98
N GLN A 508 30.23 -6.41 5.89
CA GLN A 508 30.65 -6.55 7.28
C GLN A 508 29.95 -7.74 7.96
N GLN A 509 28.63 -7.88 7.77
CA GLN A 509 27.86 -8.97 8.33
C GLN A 509 28.39 -10.34 7.86
N ILE A 510 28.61 -10.49 6.55
CA ILE A 510 29.09 -11.75 5.95
C ILE A 510 30.50 -12.08 6.44
N HIS A 511 31.38 -11.07 6.54
CA HIS A 511 32.76 -11.26 7.01
C HIS A 511 32.83 -11.77 8.46
N HIS A 512 31.92 -11.32 9.33
CA HIS A 512 31.88 -11.75 10.75
C HIS A 512 31.03 -13.02 10.97
N SER A 513 30.39 -13.54 9.93
CA SER A 513 29.52 -14.72 10.04
C SER A 513 30.30 -16.03 9.82
N GLU A 514 29.87 -17.09 10.49
CA GLU A 514 30.33 -18.44 10.16
C GLU A 514 29.72 -18.88 8.81
N LEU A 515 30.58 -19.00 7.80
CA LEU A 515 30.19 -19.41 6.45
C LEU A 515 30.47 -20.90 6.23
N SER A 516 29.56 -21.59 5.53
CA SER A 516 29.85 -22.92 4.98
C SER A 516 30.99 -22.85 3.97
N GLU A 517 31.70 -23.96 3.73
CA GLU A 517 32.82 -24.01 2.78
C GLU A 517 32.43 -23.47 1.38
N THR A 518 31.24 -23.84 0.90
CA THR A 518 30.68 -23.34 -0.36
C THR A 518 30.49 -21.83 -0.36
N ASN A 519 29.96 -21.27 0.73
CA ASN A 519 29.73 -19.82 0.86
C ASN A 519 31.04 -19.04 1.06
N GLN A 520 32.04 -19.61 1.74
CA GLN A 520 33.39 -19.03 1.84
C GLN A 520 34.02 -18.91 0.44
N GLN A 521 33.99 -19.99 -0.35
CA GLN A 521 34.51 -19.98 -1.71
C GLN A 521 33.77 -18.95 -2.59
N ARG A 522 32.43 -18.86 -2.44
CA ARG A 522 31.62 -17.87 -3.17
C ARG A 522 31.97 -16.44 -2.78
N PHE A 523 32.08 -16.13 -1.49
CA PHE A 523 32.46 -14.80 -1.02
C PHE A 523 33.86 -14.40 -1.50
N ALA A 524 34.83 -15.31 -1.42
CA ALA A 524 36.18 -15.07 -1.93
C ALA A 524 36.21 -14.81 -3.45
N ARG A 525 35.34 -15.46 -4.24
CA ARG A 525 35.18 -15.17 -5.68
C ARG A 525 34.60 -13.78 -5.91
N LEU A 526 33.57 -13.39 -5.16
CA LEU A 526 33.00 -12.05 -5.23
C LEU A 526 34.04 -10.99 -4.87
N GLN A 527 34.81 -11.19 -3.80
CA GLN A 527 35.87 -10.28 -3.36
C GLN A 527 36.94 -10.06 -4.44
N LYS A 528 37.33 -11.12 -5.17
CA LYS A 528 38.29 -11.01 -6.29
C LYS A 528 37.70 -10.27 -7.50
N LYS A 529 36.40 -10.43 -7.76
CA LYS A 529 35.72 -9.84 -8.93
C LYS A 529 35.34 -8.38 -8.69
N TYR A 530 34.96 -8.02 -7.47
CA TYR A 530 34.45 -6.70 -7.12
C TYR A 530 35.35 -6.02 -6.06
N PRO A 531 36.21 -5.06 -6.47
CA PRO A 531 37.14 -4.37 -5.58
C PRO A 531 36.45 -3.65 -4.40
N GLN A 532 35.22 -3.18 -4.62
CA GLN A 532 34.35 -2.51 -3.63
C GLN A 532 34.27 -3.28 -2.30
N ILE A 533 34.23 -4.62 -2.33
CA ILE A 533 34.20 -5.44 -1.12
C ILE A 533 35.48 -5.25 -0.29
N SER A 534 36.64 -5.23 -0.95
CA SER A 534 37.93 -5.06 -0.27
C SER A 534 38.12 -3.65 0.27
N GLU A 535 37.62 -2.63 -0.45
CA GLU A 535 37.62 -1.24 0.03
C GLU A 535 36.83 -1.07 1.32
N VAL A 536 35.62 -1.66 1.38
CA VAL A 536 34.77 -1.65 2.59
C VAL A 536 35.48 -2.34 3.76
N MET A 537 36.10 -3.50 3.52
CA MET A 537 36.81 -4.22 4.58
C MET A 537 38.05 -3.45 5.09
N MET A 538 38.81 -2.80 4.21
CA MET A 538 39.94 -1.97 4.62
C MET A 538 39.49 -0.73 5.40
N ALA A 539 38.43 -0.04 4.96
CA ALA A 539 37.87 1.10 5.67
C ALA A 539 37.41 0.73 7.10
N ALA A 540 36.79 -0.44 7.27
CA ALA A 540 36.39 -0.96 8.58
C ALA A 540 37.60 -1.23 9.50
N THR A 541 38.70 -1.78 8.97
CA THR A 541 39.93 -2.01 9.75
C THR A 541 40.61 -0.70 10.18
N HIS A 542 40.60 0.33 9.33
CA HIS A 542 41.15 1.64 9.68
C HIS A 542 40.31 2.40 10.71
N ALA A 543 38.98 2.28 10.66
CA ALA A 543 38.08 2.86 11.66
C ALA A 543 38.26 2.23 13.05
N ASN A 544 38.43 0.90 13.12
CA ASN A 544 38.71 0.20 14.38
C ASN A 544 40.12 0.49 14.93
N ALA A 545 41.10 0.77 14.07
CA ALA A 545 42.45 1.17 14.51
C ALA A 545 42.50 2.61 15.07
N ALA A 546 41.57 3.49 14.68
CA ALA A 546 41.49 4.88 15.13
C ALA A 546 40.74 5.07 16.47
N ASN A 547 40.01 4.07 16.96
CA ASN A 547 39.34 4.05 18.26
C ASN A 547 39.66 2.74 19.01
N PRO A 548 40.86 2.61 19.63
CA PRO A 548 41.09 1.51 20.54
C PRO A 548 40.25 1.75 21.80
N VAL A 549 39.20 0.96 21.99
CA VAL A 549 38.50 0.85 23.27
C VAL A 549 39.53 0.40 24.31
N THR A 550 40.01 1.32 25.13
CA THR A 550 40.69 0.96 26.39
C THR A 550 39.65 0.32 27.31
N PRO A 551 39.86 -0.92 27.76
CA PRO A 551 38.92 -1.57 28.67
C PRO A 551 38.98 -0.89 30.06
N PRO A 552 37.88 -0.90 30.83
CA PRO A 552 37.95 -0.62 32.27
C PRO A 552 38.74 -1.69 33.03
#